data_AF-A0A940ZKI7-F1
#
_entry.id   AF-A0A940ZKI7-F1
#
_cell.length_a   1.000
_cell.length_b   1.000
_cell.length_c   1.000
_cell.angle_alpha   90.00
_cell.angle_beta   90.00
_cell.angle_gamma   90.00
#
_symmetry.space_group_name_H-M   'P 1'
#
loop_
_entity.id
_entity.type
_entity.pdbx_description
1 polymer ?
#
loop_
_entity_poly.entity_id
_entity_poly.type
_entity_poly.pdbx_seq_one_letter_code
_entity_poly.pdbx_strand_id
1 'polypeptide(L)'
;MIVNDLIEALTISDTARIKGMRDAIAAHPDPWQIHLSLFPAVQRVLNPPFINPHLPKMYGVCRDFIPYLSKRGIASLIYLELMEYARRPKLETLPPPPRPDRPVAFEEIEKSIAQNDRDGTARLLDAFLVHQGPGELMRRLLLLGSGYLEKSLGHSISCTAFILLELLHRDATEAWPALVLLADYFCKGGFHTTPELIRYSPTSPSHDLLFRSVTGSGFVDIHHTITLYAIERSRSFSSDQEHGHLIAAWAAWLGTKPSRPRSFPRDKTQAAAIDTTIAEYGDFTHSFLQLDADRMLAQIGGMIDESDARTRLCSFLIQSVCDLYDGNYNPHYLTGLGALMWALNTHHQEVGLVQNALYQYLDFYFSAMRSKR
;
A
#
# COMPACT_ATOMS: atom_id res chain seq x y z
N MET A 1 -5.12 -28.82 -2.33
CA MET A 1 -6.25 -29.06 -1.42
C MET A 1 -6.54 -27.79 -0.61
N ILE A 2 -5.63 -27.32 0.24
CA ILE A 2 -5.85 -26.10 1.06
C ILE A 2 -6.23 -24.83 0.27
N VAL A 3 -5.65 -24.59 -0.91
CA VAL A 3 -5.95 -23.40 -1.73
C VAL A 3 -7.41 -23.36 -2.16
N ASN A 4 -7.98 -24.48 -2.60
CA ASN A 4 -9.38 -24.53 -3.03
C ASN A 4 -10.32 -24.30 -1.83
N ASP A 5 -10.01 -24.89 -0.68
CA ASP A 5 -10.76 -24.67 0.56
C ASP A 5 -10.72 -23.21 1.01
N LEU A 6 -9.56 -22.56 0.87
CA LEU A 6 -9.38 -21.14 1.16
C LEU A 6 -10.19 -20.26 0.18
N ILE A 7 -10.13 -20.53 -1.12
CA ILE A 7 -10.92 -19.80 -2.13
C ILE A 7 -12.41 -19.91 -1.83
N GLU A 8 -12.89 -21.11 -1.53
CA GLU A 8 -14.29 -21.36 -1.18
C GLU A 8 -14.69 -20.57 0.08
N ALA A 9 -13.91 -20.71 1.16
CA ALA A 9 -14.15 -20.01 2.42
C ALA A 9 -14.13 -18.48 2.25
N LEU A 10 -13.20 -17.93 1.47
CA LEU A 10 -13.16 -16.50 1.15
C LEU A 10 -14.40 -16.05 0.37
N THR A 11 -14.83 -16.85 -0.60
CA THR A 11 -15.97 -16.54 -1.48
C THR A 11 -17.27 -16.42 -0.67
N ILE A 12 -17.48 -17.32 0.29
CA ILE A 12 -18.65 -17.31 1.17
C ILE A 12 -18.44 -16.53 2.48
N SER A 13 -17.28 -15.89 2.65
CA SER A 13 -16.93 -15.08 3.83
C SER A 13 -16.92 -15.88 5.16
N ASP A 14 -16.51 -17.15 5.12
CA ASP A 14 -16.44 -18.05 6.27
C ASP A 14 -15.14 -17.89 7.06
N THR A 15 -15.16 -16.91 7.97
CA THR A 15 -14.02 -16.62 8.86
C THR A 15 -13.67 -17.76 9.81
N ALA A 16 -14.62 -18.62 10.18
CA ALA A 16 -14.38 -19.73 11.09
C ALA A 16 -13.57 -20.83 10.40
N ARG A 17 -13.91 -21.15 9.14
CA ARG A 17 -13.15 -22.09 8.31
C ARG A 17 -11.73 -21.57 8.05
N ILE A 18 -11.56 -20.28 7.72
CA ILE A 18 -10.21 -19.67 7.60
C ILE A 18 -9.41 -19.82 8.90
N LYS A 19 -10.03 -19.53 10.06
CA LYS A 19 -9.39 -19.67 11.37
C LYS A 19 -8.93 -21.11 11.64
N GLY A 20 -9.74 -22.10 11.28
CA GLY A 20 -9.40 -23.52 11.41
C GLY A 20 -8.23 -23.98 10.53
N MET A 21 -7.90 -23.23 9.47
CA MET A 21 -6.82 -23.57 8.53
C MET A 21 -5.47 -22.92 8.86
N ARG A 22 -5.36 -22.18 9.98
CA ARG A 22 -4.12 -21.46 10.36
C ARG A 22 -2.88 -22.36 10.36
N ASP A 23 -2.96 -23.51 11.00
CA ASP A 23 -1.83 -24.43 11.11
C ASP A 23 -1.47 -25.05 9.77
N ALA A 24 -2.47 -25.31 8.91
CA ALA A 24 -2.27 -25.83 7.58
C ALA A 24 -1.58 -24.80 6.66
N ILE A 25 -1.91 -23.50 6.79
CA ILE A 25 -1.21 -22.41 6.09
C ILE A 25 0.26 -22.36 6.54
N ALA A 26 0.51 -22.43 7.85
CA ALA A 26 1.86 -22.41 8.41
C ALA A 26 2.71 -23.64 8.00
N ALA A 27 2.08 -24.80 7.89
CA ALA A 27 2.74 -26.04 7.48
C ALA A 27 3.03 -26.11 5.96
N HIS A 28 2.31 -25.33 5.14
CA HIS A 28 2.45 -25.38 3.68
C HIS A 28 3.92 -25.18 3.25
N PRO A 29 4.48 -25.96 2.31
CA PRO A 29 5.89 -25.87 1.92
C PRO A 29 6.31 -24.47 1.49
N ASP A 30 5.44 -23.78 0.75
CA ASP A 30 5.62 -22.43 0.28
C ASP A 30 4.35 -21.60 0.55
N PRO A 31 4.22 -20.95 1.72
CA PRO A 31 3.03 -20.18 2.05
C PRO A 31 2.76 -19.06 1.04
N TRP A 32 3.80 -18.49 0.42
CA TRP A 32 3.64 -17.40 -0.55
C TRP A 32 2.83 -17.83 -1.79
N GLN A 33 2.99 -19.09 -2.23
CA GLN A 33 2.17 -19.63 -3.32
C GLN A 33 0.68 -19.68 -2.98
N ILE A 34 0.32 -19.84 -1.70
CA ILE A 34 -1.08 -19.74 -1.28
C ILE A 34 -1.58 -18.32 -1.58
N HIS A 35 -0.87 -17.30 -1.13
CA HIS A 35 -1.25 -15.90 -1.35
C HIS A 35 -1.45 -15.59 -2.84
N LEU A 36 -0.48 -15.95 -3.69
CA LEU A 36 -0.55 -15.74 -5.14
C LEU A 36 -1.79 -16.39 -5.77
N SER A 37 -2.14 -17.59 -5.32
CA SER A 37 -3.26 -18.39 -5.85
C SER A 37 -4.64 -17.87 -5.44
N LEU A 38 -4.73 -17.00 -4.43
CA LEU A 38 -6.02 -16.51 -3.90
C LEU A 38 -6.55 -15.27 -4.61
N PHE A 39 -5.76 -14.68 -5.51
CA PHE A 39 -6.15 -13.47 -6.22
C PHE A 39 -7.52 -13.50 -6.90
N PRO A 40 -7.96 -14.60 -7.56
CA PRO A 40 -9.28 -14.66 -8.17
C PRO A 40 -10.42 -14.37 -7.17
N ALA A 41 -10.24 -14.76 -5.89
CA ALA A 41 -11.19 -14.53 -4.82
C ALA A 41 -11.07 -13.12 -4.21
N VAL A 42 -9.84 -12.62 -4.02
CA VAL A 42 -9.60 -11.39 -3.26
C VAL A 42 -9.84 -10.12 -4.09
N GLN A 43 -9.75 -10.21 -5.41
CA GLN A 43 -10.03 -9.09 -6.31
C GLN A 43 -11.50 -8.63 -6.29
N ARG A 44 -12.36 -9.34 -5.58
CA ARG A 44 -13.76 -8.95 -5.37
C ARG A 44 -13.99 -8.30 -4.01
N VAL A 45 -12.99 -8.22 -3.14
CA VAL A 45 -13.18 -7.76 -1.76
C VAL A 45 -13.34 -6.24 -1.71
N LEU A 46 -14.41 -5.78 -1.05
CA LEU A 46 -14.72 -4.38 -0.83
C LEU A 46 -14.23 -3.89 0.54
N ASN A 47 -13.86 -2.61 0.64
CA ASN A 47 -13.52 -1.98 1.92
C ASN A 47 -14.32 -0.68 2.15
N PRO A 48 -15.37 -0.66 3.01
CA PRO A 48 -16.12 0.57 3.35
C PRO A 48 -15.39 1.46 4.41
N PRO A 49 -15.72 2.76 4.56
CA PRO A 49 -16.80 3.52 3.92
C PRO A 49 -16.40 4.24 2.61
N PHE A 50 -15.11 4.35 2.32
CA PHE A 50 -14.63 4.86 1.04
C PHE A 50 -14.29 3.69 0.14
N ILE A 51 -15.13 3.50 -0.88
CA ILE A 51 -15.00 2.54 -1.98
C ILE A 51 -13.55 2.52 -2.48
N ASN A 52 -12.72 1.61 -1.98
CA ASN A 52 -11.36 1.44 -2.49
C ASN A 52 -10.84 0.02 -2.20
N PRO A 53 -10.14 -0.60 -3.16
CA PRO A 53 -9.59 -1.94 -3.03
C PRO A 53 -8.25 -1.89 -2.31
N HIS A 54 -8.30 -1.55 -1.02
CA HIS A 54 -7.13 -1.61 -0.14
C HIS A 54 -6.51 -3.01 -0.05
N LEU A 55 -7.30 -4.03 -0.35
CA LEU A 55 -6.96 -5.43 -0.16
C LEU A 55 -6.20 -6.01 -1.37
N PRO A 56 -6.61 -5.76 -2.63
CA PRO A 56 -5.72 -5.95 -3.78
C PRO A 56 -4.45 -5.10 -3.73
N LYS A 57 -4.52 -3.87 -3.21
CA LYS A 57 -3.31 -3.06 -2.90
C LYS A 57 -2.34 -3.79 -1.96
N MET A 58 -2.86 -4.59 -1.03
CA MET A 58 -2.01 -5.31 -0.09
C MET A 58 -1.11 -6.33 -0.76
N TYR A 59 -1.55 -6.98 -1.83
CA TYR A 59 -0.73 -7.94 -2.56
C TYR A 59 0.59 -7.33 -3.04
N GLY A 60 0.52 -6.13 -3.63
CA GLY A 60 1.70 -5.43 -4.14
C GLY A 60 2.65 -5.04 -3.02
N VAL A 61 2.13 -4.56 -1.89
CA VAL A 61 2.93 -4.19 -0.73
C VAL A 61 3.53 -5.42 -0.02
N CYS A 62 2.76 -6.50 0.12
CA CYS A 62 3.19 -7.73 0.79
C CYS A 62 4.38 -8.39 0.06
N ARG A 63 4.48 -8.26 -1.27
CA ARG A 63 5.67 -8.71 -2.03
C ARG A 63 6.96 -8.09 -1.49
N ASP A 64 6.93 -6.83 -1.09
CA ASP A 64 8.09 -6.13 -0.55
C ASP A 64 8.44 -6.57 0.88
N PHE A 65 7.53 -7.25 1.57
CA PHE A 65 7.77 -7.80 2.90
C PHE A 65 8.43 -9.18 2.87
N ILE A 66 8.21 -9.96 1.81
CA ILE A 66 8.69 -11.34 1.71
C ILE A 66 10.19 -11.49 1.95
N PRO A 67 11.09 -10.63 1.44
CA PRO A 67 12.53 -10.74 1.71
C PRO A 67 12.92 -10.65 3.18
N TYR A 68 12.04 -10.11 4.04
CA TYR A 68 12.31 -9.88 5.47
C TYR A 68 11.71 -10.95 6.38
N LEU A 69 10.94 -11.89 5.82
CA LEU A 69 10.14 -12.82 6.60
C LEU A 69 10.68 -14.24 6.51
N SER A 70 10.72 -14.91 7.66
CA SER A 70 10.81 -16.36 7.70
C SER A 70 9.54 -16.98 7.10
N LYS A 71 9.59 -18.26 6.74
CA LYS A 71 8.42 -19.03 6.30
C LYS A 71 7.20 -18.86 7.23
N ARG A 72 7.44 -18.89 8.55
CA ARG A 72 6.41 -18.67 9.57
C ARG A 72 5.87 -17.23 9.52
N GLY A 73 6.75 -16.25 9.34
CA GLY A 73 6.36 -14.85 9.17
C GLY A 73 5.47 -14.63 7.94
N ILE A 74 5.82 -15.25 6.80
CA ILE A 74 5.01 -15.23 5.58
C ILE A 74 3.62 -15.83 5.87
N ALA A 75 3.56 -17.00 6.52
CA ALA A 75 2.29 -17.62 6.86
C ALA A 75 1.43 -16.73 7.80
N SER A 76 2.03 -16.05 8.77
CA SER A 76 1.31 -15.10 9.64
C SER A 76 0.77 -13.90 8.88
N LEU A 77 1.55 -13.33 7.96
CA LEU A 77 1.11 -12.22 7.10
C LEU A 77 -0.09 -12.64 6.23
N ILE A 78 0.02 -13.80 5.58
CA ILE A 78 -1.06 -14.34 4.73
C ILE A 78 -2.30 -14.65 5.55
N TYR A 79 -2.14 -15.18 6.76
CA TYR A 79 -3.27 -15.45 7.64
C TYR A 79 -4.01 -14.17 8.05
N LEU A 80 -3.29 -13.09 8.38
CA LEU A 80 -3.88 -11.77 8.64
C LEU A 80 -4.72 -11.31 7.45
N GLU A 81 -4.14 -11.35 6.25
CA GLU A 81 -4.83 -10.94 5.02
C GLU A 81 -6.09 -11.77 4.76
N LEU A 82 -5.99 -13.09 4.87
CA LEU A 82 -7.11 -14.02 4.69
C LEU A 82 -8.27 -13.72 5.63
N MET A 83 -7.98 -13.42 6.89
CA MET A 83 -9.00 -13.07 7.86
C MET A 83 -9.71 -11.75 7.50
N GLU A 84 -8.97 -10.77 7.00
CA GLU A 84 -9.55 -9.51 6.51
C GLU A 84 -10.34 -9.70 5.23
N TYR A 85 -9.81 -10.47 4.28
CA TYR A 85 -10.52 -10.81 3.05
C TYR A 85 -11.83 -11.54 3.35
N ALA A 86 -11.83 -12.49 4.28
CA ALA A 86 -13.04 -13.23 4.64
C ALA A 86 -14.11 -12.35 5.29
N ARG A 87 -13.76 -11.37 6.13
CA ARG A 87 -14.74 -10.54 6.86
C ARG A 87 -15.47 -9.51 6.01
N ARG A 88 -14.90 -9.16 4.87
CA ARG A 88 -15.30 -8.00 4.10
C ARG A 88 -16.34 -8.39 3.03
N PRO A 89 -17.28 -7.50 2.68
CA PRO A 89 -18.21 -7.75 1.57
C PRO A 89 -17.48 -8.03 0.27
N LYS A 90 -18.09 -8.81 -0.62
CA LYS A 90 -17.58 -9.10 -1.96
C LYS A 90 -18.44 -8.42 -3.01
N LEU A 91 -17.84 -7.95 -4.09
CA LEU A 91 -18.56 -7.63 -5.31
C LEU A 91 -19.25 -8.86 -5.86
N GLU A 92 -20.44 -8.65 -6.42
CA GLU A 92 -21.12 -9.62 -7.27
C GLU A 92 -20.21 -10.07 -8.42
N THR A 93 -20.31 -11.33 -8.80
CA THR A 93 -19.61 -11.83 -9.99
C THR A 93 -20.43 -11.45 -11.21
N LEU A 94 -19.89 -10.53 -12.02
CA LEU A 94 -20.47 -10.19 -13.31
C LEU A 94 -19.61 -10.79 -14.41
N PRO A 95 -20.18 -11.49 -15.42
CA PRO A 95 -19.42 -11.85 -16.59
C PRO A 95 -19.01 -10.58 -17.36
N PRO A 96 -17.80 -10.54 -17.97
CA PRO A 96 -17.42 -9.41 -18.81
C PRO A 96 -18.39 -9.31 -20.00
N PRO A 97 -18.94 -8.12 -20.30
CA PRO A 97 -19.74 -7.91 -21.49
C PRO A 97 -18.84 -8.01 -22.74
N PRO A 98 -19.43 -8.17 -23.95
CA PRO A 98 -18.67 -8.12 -25.19
C PRO A 98 -17.84 -6.84 -25.29
N ARG A 99 -16.56 -6.99 -25.62
CA ARG A 99 -15.65 -5.87 -25.85
C ARG A 99 -16.03 -5.14 -27.15
N PRO A 100 -15.81 -3.82 -27.25
CA PRO A 100 -15.78 -3.14 -28.53
C PRO A 100 -14.71 -3.76 -29.43
N ASP A 101 -15.04 -4.02 -30.70
CA ASP A 101 -14.11 -4.57 -31.70
C ASP A 101 -13.13 -3.53 -32.27
N ARG A 102 -12.95 -2.41 -31.57
CA ARG A 102 -12.13 -1.28 -32.01
C ARG A 102 -11.26 -0.76 -30.88
N PRO A 103 -10.12 -0.12 -31.20
CA PRO A 103 -9.38 0.65 -30.23
C PRO A 103 -10.28 1.68 -29.51
N VAL A 104 -10.12 1.74 -28.20
CA VAL A 104 -10.81 2.69 -27.31
C VAL A 104 -9.85 3.84 -27.02
N ALA A 105 -10.31 5.08 -27.26
CA ALA A 105 -9.57 6.26 -26.83
C ALA A 105 -9.79 6.49 -25.33
N PHE A 106 -8.78 7.01 -24.61
CA PHE A 106 -8.88 7.17 -23.16
C PHE A 106 -9.96 8.19 -22.76
N GLU A 107 -10.21 9.18 -23.62
CA GLU A 107 -11.28 10.17 -23.45
C GLU A 107 -12.68 9.54 -23.43
N GLU A 108 -12.86 8.33 -24.00
CA GLU A 108 -14.12 7.59 -23.91
C GLU A 108 -14.33 7.02 -22.50
N ILE A 109 -13.25 6.56 -21.85
CA ILE A 109 -13.27 6.10 -20.46
C ILE A 109 -13.63 7.29 -19.56
N GLU A 110 -12.97 8.43 -19.75
CA GLU A 110 -13.27 9.67 -19.00
C GLU A 110 -14.74 10.11 -19.14
N LYS A 111 -15.29 10.08 -20.36
CA LYS A 111 -16.71 10.38 -20.60
C LYS A 111 -17.64 9.41 -19.87
N SER A 112 -17.32 8.11 -19.88
CA SER A 112 -18.11 7.10 -19.18
C SER A 112 -18.06 7.30 -17.66
N ILE A 113 -16.89 7.67 -17.12
CA ILE A 113 -16.73 8.06 -15.70
C ILE A 113 -17.58 9.29 -15.38
N ALA A 114 -17.56 10.32 -16.23
CA ALA A 114 -18.36 11.54 -16.05
C ALA A 114 -19.87 11.27 -16.02
N GLN A 115 -20.32 10.23 -16.73
CA GLN A 115 -21.71 9.75 -16.74
C GLN A 115 -22.04 8.85 -15.54
N ASN A 116 -21.06 8.57 -14.68
CA ASN A 116 -21.15 7.63 -13.57
C ASN A 116 -21.60 6.22 -14.03
N ASP A 117 -21.18 5.82 -15.24
CA ASP A 117 -21.50 4.51 -15.83
C ASP A 117 -20.39 3.51 -15.48
N ARG A 118 -20.55 2.83 -14.34
CA ARG A 118 -19.61 1.81 -13.85
C ARG A 118 -19.35 0.71 -14.87
N ASP A 119 -20.40 0.12 -15.42
CA ASP A 119 -20.29 -1.08 -16.26
C ASP A 119 -19.72 -0.72 -17.65
N GLY A 120 -20.14 0.43 -18.20
CA GLY A 120 -19.54 0.99 -19.41
C GLY A 120 -18.06 1.33 -19.22
N THR A 121 -17.70 1.94 -18.09
CA THR A 121 -16.30 2.26 -17.75
C THR A 121 -15.47 1.00 -17.64
N ALA A 122 -15.93 -0.03 -16.92
CA ALA A 122 -15.22 -1.30 -16.78
C ALA A 122 -14.97 -1.99 -18.14
N ARG A 123 -15.99 -2.00 -19.01
CA ARG A 123 -15.88 -2.52 -20.38
C ARG A 123 -14.85 -1.75 -21.22
N LEU A 124 -14.84 -0.42 -21.12
CA LEU A 124 -13.88 0.42 -21.85
C LEU A 124 -12.46 0.24 -21.32
N LEU A 125 -12.28 0.10 -19.99
CA LEU A 125 -10.99 -0.22 -19.39
C LEU A 125 -10.46 -1.59 -19.84
N ASP A 126 -11.31 -2.60 -19.91
CA ASP A 126 -10.94 -3.95 -20.40
C ASP A 126 -10.54 -3.93 -21.88
N ALA A 127 -11.30 -3.24 -22.71
CA ALA A 127 -10.94 -3.04 -24.12
C ALA A 127 -9.63 -2.27 -24.28
N PHE A 128 -9.43 -1.20 -23.49
CA PHE A 128 -8.19 -0.43 -23.49
C PHE A 128 -7.00 -1.27 -23.04
N LEU A 129 -7.16 -2.08 -21.98
CA LEU A 129 -6.14 -3.01 -21.50
C LEU A 129 -5.71 -3.99 -22.61
N VAL A 130 -6.66 -4.58 -23.33
CA VAL A 130 -6.38 -5.54 -24.40
C VAL A 130 -5.69 -4.88 -25.59
N HIS A 131 -6.10 -3.69 -25.98
CA HIS A 131 -5.58 -3.01 -27.18
C HIS A 131 -4.27 -2.26 -26.96
N GLN A 132 -4.09 -1.65 -25.79
CA GLN A 132 -2.95 -0.78 -25.48
C GLN A 132 -1.97 -1.41 -24.49
N GLY A 133 -2.40 -2.45 -23.78
CA GLY A 133 -1.60 -3.14 -22.77
C GLY A 133 -1.69 -2.51 -21.37
N PRO A 134 -1.25 -3.28 -20.35
CA PRO A 134 -1.37 -2.89 -18.95
C PRO A 134 -0.50 -1.68 -18.56
N GLY A 135 0.65 -1.51 -19.20
CA GLY A 135 1.53 -0.35 -18.94
C GLY A 135 0.90 0.98 -19.37
N GLU A 136 0.23 1.01 -20.52
CA GLU A 136 -0.49 2.20 -20.99
C GLU A 136 -1.72 2.49 -20.12
N LEU A 137 -2.45 1.44 -19.70
CA LEU A 137 -3.57 1.61 -18.75
C LEU A 137 -3.09 2.19 -17.41
N MET A 138 -1.98 1.67 -16.88
CA MET A 138 -1.31 2.21 -15.69
C MET A 138 -0.99 3.69 -15.86
N ARG A 139 -0.26 4.04 -16.93
CA ARG A 139 0.14 5.42 -17.21
C ARG A 139 -1.05 6.37 -17.19
N ARG A 140 -2.11 6.03 -17.95
CA ARG A 140 -3.28 6.91 -18.09
C ARG A 140 -4.10 7.05 -16.81
N LEU A 141 -4.33 5.96 -16.09
CA LEU A 141 -5.09 6.02 -14.82
C LEU A 141 -4.34 6.77 -13.72
N LEU A 142 -3.00 6.68 -13.67
CA LEU A 142 -2.21 7.48 -12.72
C LEU A 142 -2.21 8.96 -13.08
N LEU A 143 -2.06 9.30 -14.37
CA LEU A 143 -2.19 10.69 -14.81
C LEU A 143 -3.57 11.26 -14.47
N LEU A 144 -4.65 10.51 -14.75
CA LEU A 144 -6.00 10.88 -14.36
C LEU A 144 -6.13 11.06 -12.84
N GLY A 145 -5.64 10.10 -12.05
CA GLY A 145 -5.70 10.14 -10.59
C GLY A 145 -4.94 11.31 -9.96
N SER A 146 -3.89 11.81 -10.61
CA SER A 146 -3.08 12.91 -10.10
C SER A 146 -3.86 14.22 -9.91
N GLY A 147 -4.93 14.43 -10.69
CA GLY A 147 -5.82 15.58 -10.57
C GLY A 147 -6.72 15.56 -9.33
N TYR A 148 -6.74 14.45 -8.58
CA TYR A 148 -7.70 14.20 -7.49
C TYR A 148 -7.03 13.82 -6.17
N LEU A 149 -5.75 14.12 -5.98
CA LEU A 149 -5.01 13.79 -4.76
C LEU A 149 -5.64 14.39 -3.50
N GLU A 150 -6.01 15.67 -3.52
CA GLU A 150 -6.64 16.33 -2.37
C GLU A 150 -8.00 15.71 -2.02
N LYS A 151 -8.87 15.55 -3.03
CA LYS A 151 -10.22 14.99 -2.87
C LYS A 151 -10.20 13.54 -2.36
N SER A 152 -9.18 12.79 -2.72
CA SER A 152 -9.05 11.36 -2.40
C SER A 152 -8.05 11.06 -1.28
N LEU A 153 -7.44 12.08 -0.65
CA LEU A 153 -6.32 11.90 0.29
C LEU A 153 -5.18 11.03 -0.29
N GLY A 154 -4.86 11.21 -1.57
CA GLY A 154 -3.84 10.46 -2.28
C GLY A 154 -4.24 9.03 -2.69
N HIS A 155 -5.46 8.58 -2.40
CA HIS A 155 -5.92 7.26 -2.82
C HIS A 155 -6.08 7.12 -4.34
N SER A 156 -6.36 8.21 -5.06
CA SER A 156 -6.46 8.22 -6.53
C SER A 156 -5.19 7.72 -7.23
N ILE A 157 -4.03 7.84 -6.56
CA ILE A 157 -2.76 7.25 -6.99
C ILE A 157 -2.45 5.99 -6.18
N SER A 158 -2.43 6.09 -4.86
CA SER A 158 -1.88 5.02 -4.02
C SER A 158 -2.70 3.74 -4.01
N CYS A 159 -3.99 3.77 -4.32
CA CYS A 159 -4.77 2.54 -4.52
C CYS A 159 -4.62 2.04 -5.95
N THR A 160 -4.81 2.93 -6.92
CA THR A 160 -4.71 2.68 -8.36
C THR A 160 -3.40 1.99 -8.75
N ALA A 161 -2.26 2.53 -8.31
CA ALA A 161 -0.94 2.01 -8.66
C ALA A 161 -0.77 0.53 -8.26
N PHE A 162 -1.07 0.17 -7.01
CA PHE A 162 -0.84 -1.22 -6.56
C PHE A 162 -1.82 -2.21 -7.17
N ILE A 163 -3.07 -1.84 -7.44
CA ILE A 163 -4.01 -2.71 -8.17
C ILE A 163 -3.46 -3.02 -9.57
N LEU A 164 -2.99 -1.98 -10.27
CA LEU A 164 -2.49 -2.12 -11.63
C LEU A 164 -1.14 -2.84 -11.67
N LEU A 165 -0.28 -2.63 -10.67
CA LEU A 165 0.95 -3.43 -10.49
C LEU A 165 0.59 -4.90 -10.30
N GLU A 166 -0.45 -5.23 -9.54
CA GLU A 166 -0.89 -6.61 -9.39
C GLU A 166 -1.43 -7.22 -10.69
N LEU A 167 -2.15 -6.44 -11.49
CA LEU A 167 -2.60 -6.87 -12.81
C LEU A 167 -1.44 -7.14 -13.78
N LEU A 168 -0.35 -6.37 -13.68
CA LEU A 168 0.86 -6.55 -14.51
C LEU A 168 1.62 -7.86 -14.22
N HIS A 169 1.55 -8.37 -12.98
CA HIS A 169 2.23 -9.60 -12.58
C HIS A 169 1.41 -10.87 -12.88
N ARG A 170 0.28 -10.74 -13.59
CA ARG A 170 -0.67 -11.83 -13.81
C ARG A 170 -1.04 -11.97 -15.29
N ASP A 171 -1.42 -13.18 -15.67
CA ASP A 171 -1.97 -13.43 -16.99
C ASP A 171 -3.31 -12.69 -17.18
N ALA A 172 -3.53 -12.15 -18.38
CA ALA A 172 -4.64 -11.25 -18.71
C ALA A 172 -6.05 -11.87 -18.51
N THR A 173 -6.14 -13.18 -18.25
CA THR A 173 -7.39 -13.94 -18.21
C THR A 173 -8.28 -13.63 -17.00
N GLU A 174 -7.82 -12.87 -16.00
CA GLU A 174 -8.58 -12.61 -14.76
C GLU A 174 -8.71 -11.13 -14.35
N ALA A 175 -8.43 -10.18 -15.25
CA ALA A 175 -8.42 -8.75 -14.89
C ALA A 175 -9.80 -8.15 -14.57
N TRP A 176 -10.89 -8.78 -15.04
CA TRP A 176 -12.22 -8.18 -15.06
C TRP A 176 -12.71 -7.64 -13.71
N PRO A 177 -12.69 -8.39 -12.58
CA PRO A 177 -13.15 -7.85 -11.30
C PRO A 177 -12.33 -6.64 -10.80
N ALA A 178 -11.01 -6.64 -11.02
CA ALA A 178 -10.17 -5.48 -10.69
C ALA A 178 -10.51 -4.26 -11.55
N LEU A 179 -10.86 -4.45 -12.83
CA LEU A 179 -11.32 -3.37 -13.71
C LEU A 179 -12.69 -2.83 -13.31
N VAL A 180 -13.61 -3.69 -12.86
CA VAL A 180 -14.91 -3.27 -12.29
C VAL A 180 -14.71 -2.46 -11.01
N LEU A 181 -13.77 -2.86 -10.15
CA LEU A 181 -13.42 -2.09 -8.95
C LEU A 181 -12.86 -0.71 -9.29
N LEU A 182 -11.91 -0.64 -10.24
CA LEU A 182 -11.35 0.62 -10.71
C LEU A 182 -12.44 1.50 -11.32
N ALA A 183 -13.31 0.95 -12.16
CA ALA A 183 -14.44 1.68 -12.73
C ALA A 183 -15.37 2.25 -11.66
N ASP A 184 -15.80 1.42 -10.70
CA ASP A 184 -16.67 1.85 -9.59
C ASP A 184 -16.02 2.96 -8.77
N TYR A 185 -14.71 2.83 -8.48
CA TYR A 185 -13.95 3.83 -7.74
C TYR A 185 -13.86 5.16 -8.48
N PHE A 186 -13.46 5.15 -9.75
CA PHE A 186 -13.31 6.39 -10.53
C PHE A 186 -14.68 7.05 -10.80
N CYS A 187 -15.73 6.28 -11.08
CA CYS A 187 -17.10 6.78 -11.25
C CYS A 187 -17.62 7.47 -9.98
N LYS A 188 -17.57 6.80 -8.82
CA LYS A 188 -18.00 7.38 -7.55
C LYS A 188 -17.12 8.56 -7.10
N GLY A 189 -15.83 8.50 -7.43
CA GLY A 189 -14.88 9.60 -7.21
C GLY A 189 -15.12 10.79 -8.13
N GLY A 190 -15.81 10.61 -9.26
CA GLY A 190 -15.93 11.63 -10.31
C GLY A 190 -14.57 11.99 -10.91
N PHE A 191 -13.68 11.02 -11.10
CA PHE A 191 -12.32 11.23 -11.60
C PHE A 191 -12.31 11.15 -13.13
N HIS A 192 -12.83 12.17 -13.80
CA HIS A 192 -13.20 12.10 -15.22
C HIS A 192 -12.43 13.10 -16.12
N THR A 193 -11.40 13.76 -15.61
CA THR A 193 -10.62 14.72 -16.41
C THR A 193 -9.16 14.63 -16.03
N THR A 194 -8.35 14.12 -16.96
CA THR A 194 -6.90 14.13 -16.86
C THR A 194 -6.40 15.57 -16.87
N PRO A 195 -5.63 16.02 -15.87
CA PRO A 195 -5.09 17.37 -15.84
C PRO A 195 -4.06 17.59 -16.96
N GLU A 196 -3.86 18.86 -17.34
CA GLU A 196 -2.75 19.22 -18.21
C GLU A 196 -1.40 18.93 -17.53
N LEU A 197 -0.46 18.40 -18.31
CA LEU A 197 0.86 18.07 -17.79
C LEU A 197 1.61 19.35 -17.38
N ILE A 198 1.97 19.40 -16.10
CA ILE A 198 2.80 20.46 -15.54
C ILE A 198 4.24 20.21 -15.99
N ARG A 199 4.88 21.22 -16.59
CA ARG A 199 6.32 21.19 -16.87
C ARG A 199 7.08 21.28 -15.55
N TYR A 200 7.54 20.15 -15.06
CA TYR A 200 8.36 20.05 -13.86
C TYR A 200 9.75 19.51 -14.24
N SER A 201 10.79 20.29 -13.98
CA SER A 201 12.16 19.97 -14.39
C SER A 201 12.85 18.86 -13.57
N PRO A 202 12.61 18.71 -12.25
CA PRO A 202 13.18 17.59 -11.51
C PRO A 202 12.43 16.28 -11.80
N THR A 203 13.16 15.26 -12.26
CA THR A 203 12.65 13.88 -12.40
C THR A 203 12.68 13.10 -11.09
N SER A 204 12.97 13.78 -9.98
CA SER A 204 13.03 13.22 -8.63
C SER A 204 12.62 14.30 -7.63
N PRO A 205 11.95 13.94 -6.53
CA PRO A 205 11.63 14.90 -5.47
C PRO A 205 12.91 15.48 -4.88
N SER A 206 12.90 16.78 -4.56
CA SER A 206 14.01 17.39 -3.82
C SER A 206 14.07 16.82 -2.40
N HIS A 207 15.24 16.90 -1.78
CA HIS A 207 15.44 16.54 -0.37
C HIS A 207 14.43 17.25 0.56
N ASP A 208 14.10 18.52 0.29
CA ASP A 208 13.08 19.28 1.02
C ASP A 208 11.69 18.63 0.93
N LEU A 209 11.27 18.24 -0.29
CA LEU A 209 9.99 17.57 -0.51
C LEU A 209 9.94 16.19 0.15
N LEU A 210 11.04 15.44 0.08
CA LEU A 210 11.17 14.15 0.77
C LEU A 210 10.96 14.31 2.27
N PHE A 211 11.65 15.26 2.92
CA PHE A 211 11.47 15.53 4.35
C PHE A 211 10.04 15.95 4.72
N ARG A 212 9.42 16.80 3.91
CA ARG A 212 8.04 17.23 4.12
C ARG A 212 7.06 16.05 4.07
N SER A 213 7.31 15.05 3.25
CA SER A 213 6.46 13.85 3.16
C SER A 213 6.40 13.06 4.46
N VAL A 214 7.56 12.91 5.11
CA VAL A 214 7.74 12.13 6.34
C VAL A 214 7.56 12.96 7.62
N THR A 215 7.23 14.25 7.49
CA THR A 215 6.96 15.14 8.63
C THR A 215 5.47 15.06 9.03
N GLY A 216 5.17 15.31 10.30
CA GLY A 216 3.80 15.33 10.81
C GLY A 216 3.36 14.01 11.44
N SER A 217 2.06 13.88 11.72
CA SER A 217 1.49 12.79 12.53
C SER A 217 0.06 12.45 12.10
N GLY A 218 -0.34 11.21 12.34
CA GLY A 218 -1.72 10.76 12.13
C GLY A 218 -2.07 10.43 10.67
N PHE A 219 -3.39 10.34 10.42
CA PHE A 219 -3.92 9.71 9.22
C PHE A 219 -3.60 10.46 7.93
N VAL A 220 -3.72 11.79 7.90
CA VAL A 220 -3.42 12.56 6.68
C VAL A 220 -1.93 12.47 6.31
N ASP A 221 -1.05 12.58 7.31
CA ASP A 221 0.38 12.69 7.05
C ASP A 221 1.01 11.41 6.51
N ILE A 222 0.59 10.24 6.99
CA ILE A 222 1.07 8.96 6.47
C ILE A 222 0.72 8.75 4.99
N HIS A 223 -0.38 9.36 4.50
CA HIS A 223 -0.77 9.25 3.09
C HIS A 223 0.20 9.96 2.15
N HIS A 224 0.89 11.02 2.60
CA HIS A 224 1.88 11.68 1.77
C HIS A 224 3.02 10.74 1.40
N THR A 225 3.56 10.02 2.40
CA THR A 225 4.63 9.03 2.22
C THR A 225 4.13 7.81 1.42
N ILE A 226 2.93 7.30 1.71
CA ILE A 226 2.32 6.20 0.95
C ILE A 226 2.10 6.55 -0.52
N THR A 227 1.69 7.79 -0.80
CA THR A 227 1.43 8.23 -2.18
C THR A 227 2.72 8.40 -2.95
N LEU A 228 3.75 9.02 -2.35
CA LEU A 228 5.07 9.10 -2.98
C LEU A 228 5.61 7.70 -3.26
N TYR A 229 5.51 6.81 -2.27
CA TYR A 229 5.89 5.41 -2.42
C TYR A 229 5.22 4.74 -3.64
N ALA A 230 3.92 4.95 -3.83
CA ALA A 230 3.19 4.43 -4.99
C ALA A 230 3.64 5.05 -6.32
N ILE A 231 3.95 6.35 -6.36
CA ILE A 231 4.49 7.04 -7.54
C ILE A 231 5.84 6.43 -7.93
N GLU A 232 6.74 6.25 -6.97
CA GLU A 232 8.06 5.67 -7.23
C GLU A 232 7.99 4.21 -7.68
N ARG A 233 7.08 3.41 -7.11
CA ARG A 233 6.84 2.02 -7.54
C ARG A 233 6.28 1.89 -8.95
N SER A 234 5.69 2.95 -9.48
CA SER A 234 5.11 2.98 -10.83
C SER A 234 5.96 3.79 -11.82
N ARG A 235 7.16 4.23 -11.43
CA ARG A 235 8.05 5.09 -12.23
C ARG A 235 8.30 4.56 -13.64
N SER A 236 8.52 3.25 -13.79
CA SER A 236 8.84 2.61 -15.08
C SER A 236 7.74 2.72 -16.14
N PHE A 237 6.51 3.12 -15.76
CA PHE A 237 5.37 3.26 -16.68
C PHE A 237 5.16 4.69 -17.17
N SER A 238 6.03 5.61 -16.78
CA SER A 238 5.90 7.04 -17.09
C SER A 238 7.19 7.56 -17.72
N SER A 239 7.03 8.45 -18.71
CA SER A 239 8.14 9.29 -19.17
C SER A 239 8.60 10.24 -18.06
N ASP A 240 9.78 10.85 -18.23
CA ASP A 240 10.31 11.85 -17.29
C ASP A 240 9.37 13.04 -17.08
N GLN A 241 8.69 13.49 -18.15
CA GLN A 241 7.73 14.57 -18.06
C GLN A 241 6.50 14.17 -17.21
N GLU A 242 6.01 12.96 -17.42
CA GLU A 242 4.82 12.46 -16.72
C GLU A 242 5.09 12.17 -15.26
N HIS A 243 6.24 11.57 -14.95
CA HIS A 243 6.64 11.39 -13.57
C HIS A 243 6.89 12.74 -12.89
N GLY A 244 7.56 13.68 -13.57
CA GLY A 244 7.71 15.04 -13.07
C GLY A 244 6.35 15.69 -12.76
N HIS A 245 5.34 15.45 -13.60
CA HIS A 245 3.98 15.88 -13.33
C HIS A 245 3.35 15.20 -12.09
N LEU A 246 3.50 13.88 -11.93
CA LEU A 246 3.02 13.17 -10.74
C LEU A 246 3.67 13.71 -9.46
N ILE A 247 4.98 13.96 -9.47
CA ILE A 247 5.72 14.56 -8.36
C ILE A 247 5.24 15.99 -8.10
N ALA A 248 5.01 16.79 -9.14
CA ALA A 248 4.49 18.15 -9.00
C ALA A 248 3.07 18.19 -8.40
N ALA A 249 2.17 17.32 -8.87
CA ALA A 249 0.82 17.19 -8.33
C ALA A 249 0.85 16.77 -6.86
N TRP A 250 1.70 15.78 -6.53
CA TRP A 250 1.92 15.34 -5.16
C TRP A 250 2.53 16.44 -4.27
N ALA A 251 3.52 17.18 -4.76
CA ALA A 251 4.15 18.28 -4.03
C ALA A 251 3.17 19.44 -3.77
N ALA A 252 2.27 19.72 -4.73
CA ALA A 252 1.19 20.69 -4.54
C ALA A 252 0.22 20.23 -3.45
N TRP A 253 -0.20 18.97 -3.47
CA TRP A 253 -1.06 18.38 -2.43
C TRP A 253 -0.40 18.36 -1.05
N LEU A 254 0.91 18.10 -0.99
CA LEU A 254 1.71 18.18 0.25
C LEU A 254 1.72 19.58 0.90
N GLY A 255 1.31 20.63 0.17
CA GLY A 255 1.04 21.95 0.72
C GLY A 255 2.28 22.71 1.20
N THR A 256 2.25 23.23 2.43
CA THR A 256 3.38 23.99 3.05
C THR A 256 3.84 23.35 4.35
N LYS A 257 3.97 22.02 4.37
CA LYS A 257 4.48 21.29 5.53
C LYS A 257 5.91 21.72 5.90
N PRO A 258 6.29 21.65 7.18
CA PRO A 258 7.67 21.90 7.59
C PRO A 258 8.60 20.91 6.89
N SER A 259 9.74 21.40 6.40
CA SER A 259 10.78 20.56 5.79
C SER A 259 11.94 20.26 6.73
N ARG A 260 11.79 20.55 8.02
CA ARG A 260 12.83 20.34 9.01
C ARG A 260 12.59 19.02 9.75
N PRO A 261 13.66 18.26 10.03
CA PRO A 261 13.54 17.08 10.88
C PRO A 261 12.89 17.46 12.20
N ARG A 262 12.00 16.60 12.71
CA ARG A 262 11.63 16.66 14.12
C ARG A 262 12.91 16.62 14.96
N SER A 263 13.02 17.56 15.92
CA SER A 263 14.07 17.48 16.92
C SER A 263 13.71 16.35 17.86
N PHE A 264 14.29 15.17 17.65
CA PHE A 264 14.21 14.11 18.63
C PHE A 264 15.07 14.53 19.82
N PRO A 265 14.53 14.54 21.05
CA PRO A 265 15.36 14.77 22.22
C PRO A 265 16.44 13.68 22.20
N ARG A 266 17.67 14.07 21.83
CA ARG A 266 18.85 13.37 22.32
C ARG A 266 18.81 13.63 23.80
N ASP A 267 18.18 12.75 24.55
CA ASP A 267 18.16 12.86 25.99
C ASP A 267 19.63 12.80 26.41
N LYS A 268 20.21 13.96 26.74
CA LYS A 268 21.64 14.10 27.07
C LYS A 268 21.99 13.34 28.35
N THR A 269 20.98 12.80 29.02
CA THR A 269 21.02 11.88 30.16
C THR A 269 21.04 10.39 29.78
N GLN A 270 20.90 10.03 28.49
CA GLN A 270 21.13 8.67 27.94
C GLN A 270 22.33 8.62 26.97
N ALA A 271 23.24 9.59 27.06
CA ALA A 271 24.55 9.53 26.41
C ALA A 271 25.49 8.45 27.03
N ALA A 272 25.04 7.75 28.07
CA ALA A 272 25.57 6.45 28.42
C ALA A 272 24.94 5.44 27.47
N ALA A 273 25.65 5.13 26.38
CA ALA A 273 25.58 3.88 25.62
C ALA A 273 24.35 3.02 25.95
N ILE A 274 23.20 3.31 25.34
CA ILE A 274 22.27 2.23 25.03
C ILE A 274 22.89 1.53 23.83
N ASP A 275 23.96 0.78 24.12
CA ASP A 275 24.60 -0.23 23.27
C ASP A 275 23.70 -1.46 23.18
N THR A 276 22.39 -1.22 23.01
CA THR A 276 21.41 -2.28 22.87
C THR A 276 20.62 -1.97 21.60
N THR A 277 21.29 -2.14 20.45
CA THR A 277 20.55 -2.59 19.28
C THR A 277 19.73 -3.79 19.73
N ILE A 278 18.42 -3.64 19.73
CA ILE A 278 17.50 -4.72 20.08
C ILE A 278 17.81 -5.89 19.14
N ALA A 279 18.46 -6.91 19.69
CA ALA A 279 18.92 -8.07 18.92
C ALA A 279 17.81 -9.09 18.72
N GLU A 280 16.94 -9.23 19.73
CA GLU A 280 15.90 -10.24 19.81
C GLU A 280 14.50 -9.65 19.66
N TYR A 281 13.63 -10.42 18.99
CA TYR A 281 12.24 -10.00 18.76
C TYR A 281 11.44 -9.83 20.06
N GLY A 282 11.76 -10.59 21.11
CA GLY A 282 11.09 -10.49 22.41
C GLY A 282 11.26 -9.12 23.05
N ASP A 283 12.49 -8.60 23.05
CA ASP A 283 12.83 -7.28 23.59
C ASP A 283 12.23 -6.16 22.74
N PHE A 284 12.21 -6.35 21.41
CA PHE A 284 11.54 -5.45 20.48
C PHE A 284 10.06 -5.34 20.83
N THR A 285 9.38 -6.49 20.93
CA THR A 285 7.94 -6.56 21.15
C THR A 285 7.57 -5.97 22.51
N HIS A 286 8.36 -6.24 23.55
CA HIS A 286 8.16 -5.65 24.87
C HIS A 286 8.16 -4.11 24.83
N SER A 287 9.08 -3.52 24.08
CA SER A 287 9.18 -2.07 23.89
C SER A 287 8.06 -1.54 22.99
N PHE A 288 7.78 -2.22 21.88
CA PHE A 288 6.74 -1.86 20.91
C PHE A 288 5.34 -1.82 21.56
N LEU A 289 5.05 -2.74 22.49
CA LEU A 289 3.79 -2.81 23.22
C LEU A 289 3.56 -1.66 24.23
N GLN A 290 4.59 -0.85 24.51
CA GLN A 290 4.45 0.37 25.30
C GLN A 290 3.75 1.49 24.51
N LEU A 291 3.66 1.36 23.18
CA LEU A 291 2.95 2.30 22.29
C LEU A 291 3.47 3.75 22.40
N ASP A 292 4.78 3.90 22.59
CA ASP A 292 5.49 5.18 22.69
C ASP A 292 6.48 5.31 21.52
N ALA A 293 6.15 6.18 20.57
CA ALA A 293 6.92 6.33 19.33
C ALA A 293 8.29 6.98 19.57
N ASP A 294 8.38 7.95 20.49
CA ASP A 294 9.64 8.63 20.80
C ASP A 294 10.61 7.67 21.52
N ARG A 295 10.10 6.92 22.51
CA ARG A 295 10.89 5.89 23.21
C ARG A 295 11.33 4.77 22.28
N MET A 296 10.42 4.27 21.45
CA MET A 296 10.74 3.20 20.51
C MET A 296 11.84 3.67 19.56
N LEU A 297 11.69 4.84 18.93
CA LEU A 297 12.68 5.39 18.01
C LEU A 297 14.06 5.52 18.66
N ALA A 298 14.15 5.95 19.92
CA ALA A 298 15.41 6.04 20.64
C ALA A 298 16.12 4.68 20.79
N GLN A 299 15.37 3.58 20.92
CA GLN A 299 15.93 2.23 21.08
C GLN A 299 16.34 1.58 19.77
N ILE A 300 15.59 1.81 18.68
CA ILE A 300 15.84 1.16 17.37
C ILE A 300 16.51 2.06 16.35
N GLY A 301 16.74 3.34 16.65
CA GLY A 301 17.34 4.29 15.72
C GLY A 301 18.72 3.86 15.20
N GLY A 302 19.53 3.20 16.04
CA GLY A 302 20.83 2.65 15.65
C GLY A 302 20.74 1.47 14.67
N MET A 303 19.57 0.84 14.51
CA MET A 303 19.38 -0.26 13.56
C MET A 303 19.25 0.23 12.11
N ILE A 304 19.15 1.54 11.87
CA ILE A 304 18.96 2.11 10.51
C ILE A 304 20.25 1.99 9.69
N ASP A 305 21.41 2.20 10.31
CA ASP A 305 22.68 2.40 9.63
C ASP A 305 23.27 1.08 9.09
N GLU A 306 23.08 -0.03 9.80
CA GLU A 306 23.62 -1.34 9.43
C GLU A 306 22.62 -2.18 8.63
N SER A 307 23.06 -2.79 7.52
CA SER A 307 22.17 -3.56 6.62
C SER A 307 21.45 -4.72 7.32
N ASP A 308 22.16 -5.50 8.13
CA ASP A 308 21.58 -6.64 8.84
C ASP A 308 20.63 -6.17 9.95
N ALA A 309 21.00 -5.13 10.69
CA ALA A 309 20.14 -4.54 11.71
C ALA A 309 18.86 -3.94 11.09
N ARG A 310 18.97 -3.28 9.94
CA ARG A 310 17.83 -2.73 9.22
C ARG A 310 16.90 -3.83 8.70
N THR A 311 17.46 -4.93 8.21
CA THR A 311 16.70 -6.12 7.80
C THR A 311 15.95 -6.72 9.00
N ARG A 312 16.61 -6.85 10.15
CA ARG A 312 15.95 -7.29 11.41
C ARG A 312 14.85 -6.33 11.84
N LEU A 313 15.09 -5.02 11.79
CA LEU A 313 14.09 -4.00 12.12
C LEU A 313 12.84 -4.15 11.25
N CYS A 314 12.99 -4.28 9.94
CA CYS A 314 11.87 -4.52 9.03
C CYS A 314 11.11 -5.81 9.42
N SER A 315 11.84 -6.90 9.67
CA SER A 315 11.25 -8.18 10.10
C SER A 315 10.42 -8.03 11.38
N PHE A 316 10.98 -7.36 12.39
CA PHE A 316 10.33 -7.13 13.68
C PHE A 316 9.08 -6.26 13.55
N LEU A 317 9.13 -5.19 12.75
CA LEU A 317 7.96 -4.34 12.49
C LEU A 317 6.84 -5.12 11.82
N ILE A 318 7.14 -5.90 10.78
CA ILE A 318 6.12 -6.71 10.08
C ILE A 318 5.53 -7.75 11.05
N GLN A 319 6.38 -8.45 11.80
CA GLN A 319 5.94 -9.48 12.74
C GLN A 319 5.07 -8.88 13.85
N SER A 320 5.41 -7.71 14.38
CA SER A 320 4.61 -7.03 15.40
C SER A 320 3.23 -6.59 14.89
N VAL A 321 3.11 -6.15 13.63
CA VAL A 321 1.78 -5.88 13.03
C VAL A 321 0.95 -7.16 12.94
N CYS A 322 1.57 -8.27 12.53
CA CYS A 322 0.90 -9.57 12.45
C CYS A 322 0.48 -10.11 13.83
N ASP A 323 1.34 -10.01 14.84
CA ASP A 323 1.08 -10.53 16.19
C ASP A 323 0.04 -9.69 16.95
N LEU A 324 -0.04 -8.39 16.65
CA LEU A 324 -1.01 -7.47 17.25
C LEU A 324 -2.35 -7.41 16.51
N TYR A 325 -2.54 -8.22 15.48
CA TYR A 325 -3.78 -8.31 14.76
C TYR A 325 -4.92 -8.81 15.66
N ASP A 326 -5.84 -7.91 15.97
CA ASP A 326 -7.03 -8.14 16.81
C ASP A 326 -8.32 -8.29 16.00
N GLY A 327 -8.23 -8.15 14.68
CA GLY A 327 -9.35 -8.16 13.76
C GLY A 327 -10.00 -6.81 13.45
N ASN A 328 -9.47 -5.72 14.04
CA ASN A 328 -9.81 -4.35 13.68
C ASN A 328 -8.65 -3.76 12.86
N TYR A 329 -8.53 -4.24 11.62
CA TYR A 329 -7.45 -3.89 10.71
C TYR A 329 -7.66 -2.55 10.01
N ASN A 330 -6.58 -1.79 9.90
CA ASN A 330 -6.48 -0.62 9.04
C ASN A 330 -5.45 -0.91 7.94
N PRO A 331 -5.80 -0.82 6.65
CA PRO A 331 -4.85 -1.06 5.55
C PRO A 331 -3.66 -0.12 5.53
N HIS A 332 -3.74 1.02 6.21
CA HIS A 332 -2.64 1.96 6.36
C HIS A 332 -1.52 1.44 7.27
N TYR A 333 -1.78 0.42 8.10
CA TYR A 333 -0.71 -0.23 8.87
C TYR A 333 0.30 -0.89 7.94
N LEU A 334 -0.16 -1.71 6.99
CA LEU A 334 0.77 -2.38 6.10
C LEU A 334 1.21 -1.46 4.94
N THR A 335 0.34 -0.62 4.40
CA THR A 335 0.77 0.30 3.31
C THR A 335 1.71 1.40 3.80
N GLY A 336 1.52 1.90 5.02
CA GLY A 336 2.46 2.80 5.69
C GLY A 336 3.79 2.11 6.03
N LEU A 337 3.75 0.85 6.47
CA LEU A 337 4.96 0.05 6.69
C LEU A 337 5.74 -0.19 5.39
N GLY A 338 5.05 -0.47 4.28
CA GLY A 338 5.68 -0.57 2.95
C GLY A 338 6.39 0.71 2.54
N ALA A 339 5.74 1.87 2.76
CA ALA A 339 6.33 3.16 2.49
C ALA A 339 7.54 3.46 3.38
N LEU A 340 7.47 3.11 4.68
CA LEU A 340 8.60 3.19 5.60
C LEU A 340 9.77 2.30 5.15
N MET A 341 9.50 1.05 4.77
CA MET A 341 10.55 0.12 4.32
C MET A 341 11.22 0.60 3.03
N TRP A 342 10.45 1.17 2.12
CA TRP A 342 11.00 1.84 0.94
C TRP A 342 11.92 2.99 1.32
N ALA A 343 11.53 3.85 2.27
CA ALA A 343 12.38 4.93 2.77
C ALA A 343 13.66 4.39 3.44
N LEU A 344 13.52 3.36 4.30
CA LEU A 344 14.63 2.67 4.94
C LEU A 344 15.63 2.10 3.93
N ASN A 345 15.18 1.53 2.82
CA ASN A 345 16.08 0.93 1.83
C ASN A 345 16.72 1.98 0.91
N THR A 346 15.90 2.92 0.42
CA THR A 346 16.29 3.87 -0.63
C THR A 346 17.05 5.07 -0.07
N HIS A 347 16.72 5.50 1.15
CA HIS A 347 17.22 6.72 1.78
C HIS A 347 17.98 6.45 3.09
N HIS A 348 18.51 5.24 3.31
CA HIS A 348 19.24 4.89 4.56
C HIS A 348 20.39 5.84 4.90
N GLN A 349 21.02 6.49 3.91
CA GLN A 349 22.10 7.46 4.14
C GLN A 349 21.58 8.80 4.66
N GLU A 350 20.29 9.08 4.52
CA GLU A 350 19.61 10.29 5.02
C GLU A 350 18.97 9.99 6.38
N VAL A 351 19.81 9.77 7.41
CA VAL A 351 19.37 9.33 8.75
C VAL A 351 18.18 10.13 9.30
N GLY A 352 18.20 11.46 9.14
CA GLY A 352 17.11 12.33 9.59
C GLY A 352 15.78 12.05 8.88
N LEU A 353 15.81 11.76 7.58
CA LEU A 353 14.60 11.44 6.80
C LEU A 353 14.01 10.13 7.28
N VAL A 354 14.85 9.10 7.40
CA VAL A 354 14.42 7.76 7.79
C VAL A 354 13.91 7.72 9.23
N GLN A 355 14.55 8.45 10.15
CA GLN A 355 14.05 8.61 11.52
C GLN A 355 12.67 9.28 11.56
N ASN A 356 12.44 10.29 10.73
CA ASN A 356 11.12 10.94 10.64
C ASN A 356 10.08 10.00 10.02
N ALA A 357 10.44 9.23 8.98
CA ALA A 357 9.56 8.22 8.39
C ALA A 357 9.16 7.15 9.41
N LEU A 358 10.14 6.65 10.17
CA LEU A 358 9.95 5.65 11.21
C LEU A 358 9.05 6.21 12.33
N TYR A 359 9.32 7.44 12.78
CA TYR A 359 8.48 8.11 13.76
C TYR A 359 7.04 8.26 13.27
N GLN A 360 6.84 8.78 12.06
CA GLN A 360 5.52 9.01 11.47
C GLN A 360 4.71 7.71 11.42
N TYR A 361 5.34 6.60 11.00
CA TYR A 361 4.71 5.28 10.98
C TYR A 361 4.36 4.78 12.40
N LEU A 362 5.31 4.84 13.33
CA LEU A 362 5.11 4.37 14.71
C LEU A 362 4.01 5.18 15.41
N ASP A 363 4.05 6.51 15.31
CA ASP A 363 3.04 7.38 15.89
C ASP A 363 1.64 7.10 15.32
N PHE A 364 1.53 6.94 14.00
CA PHE A 364 0.28 6.56 13.35
C PHE A 364 -0.24 5.21 13.88
N TYR A 365 0.60 4.18 13.87
CA TYR A 365 0.22 2.84 14.30
C TYR A 365 -0.15 2.81 15.79
N PHE A 366 0.68 3.39 16.66
CA PHE A 366 0.47 3.41 18.10
C PHE A 366 -0.74 4.24 18.52
N SER A 367 -1.02 5.36 17.86
CA SER A 367 -2.22 6.15 18.15
C SER A 367 -3.50 5.35 17.94
N ALA A 368 -3.58 4.55 16.86
CA ALA A 368 -4.73 3.70 16.60
C ALA A 368 -4.82 2.49 17.55
N MET A 369 -3.69 1.99 18.06
CA MET A 369 -3.68 0.92 19.06
C MET A 369 -4.04 1.42 20.46
N ARG A 370 -3.64 2.65 20.83
CA ARG A 370 -4.00 3.28 22.10
C ARG A 370 -5.49 3.53 22.23
N SER A 371 -6.18 3.92 21.16
CA SER A 371 -7.64 4.13 21.18
C SER A 371 -8.46 2.86 21.44
N LYS A 372 -7.84 1.68 21.45
CA LYS A 372 -8.48 0.39 21.71
C LYS A 372 -8.26 -0.14 23.14
N ARG A 373 -7.34 0.46 23.90
CA ARG A 373 -7.09 0.16 25.32
C ARG A 373 -7.93 1.11 26.16
#